data_AF-A0A8S0W5F2-F1
#
_entry.id   AF-A0A8S0W5F2-F1
#
_cell.length_a   1.000
_cell.length_b   1.000
_cell.length_c   1.000
_cell.angle_alpha   90.00
_cell.angle_beta   90.00
_cell.angle_gamma   90.00
#
_symmetry.space_group_name_H-M   'P 1'
#
loop_
_entity.id
_entity.type
_entity.pdbx_description
1 polymer ?
#
loop_
_entity_poly.entity_id
_entity_poly.type
_entity_poly.pdbx_seq_one_letter_code
_entity_poly.pdbx_strand_id
1 'polypeptide(L)'
;MAAHDSITTQFCNKAKVVFGDHDSFGQHGGMAGMSRAMAVGMVLVLSIWDNHTANMLWLDSNYPTNANLNKPGIARGTCLTTSGVPAEVEELAASVTVTHSNIKFGDIGTTYSGTV
;
A
#
# COMPACT_ATOMS: atom_id res chain seq x y z
N MET A 1 17.48 11.58 -8.27
CA MET A 1 17.59 10.47 -7.30
C MET A 1 17.78 9.19 -8.10
N ALA A 2 18.54 8.21 -7.59
CA ALA A 2 18.59 6.90 -8.24
C ALA A 2 17.17 6.33 -8.29
N ALA A 3 16.76 5.84 -9.45
CA ALA A 3 15.49 5.13 -9.60
C ALA A 3 15.56 3.84 -8.77
N HIS A 4 14.44 3.49 -8.15
CA HIS A 4 14.27 2.25 -7.39
C HIS A 4 13.05 1.52 -7.95
N ASP A 5 13.18 0.21 -8.14
CA ASP A 5 12.13 -0.70 -8.62
C ASP A 5 11.78 -1.79 -7.58
N SER A 6 12.43 -1.75 -6.41
CA SER A 6 12.31 -2.71 -5.32
C SER A 6 12.35 -2.00 -3.96
N ILE A 7 11.65 -2.58 -2.98
CA ILE A 7 11.60 -2.05 -1.61
C ILE A 7 12.84 -2.51 -0.86
N THR A 8 13.71 -1.56 -0.55
CA THR A 8 14.95 -1.76 0.22
C THR A 8 15.00 -0.76 1.37
N THR A 9 15.86 -1.00 2.37
CA THR A 9 16.12 -0.01 3.43
C THR A 9 16.51 1.35 2.85
N GLN A 10 17.33 1.37 1.79
CA GLN A 10 17.74 2.62 1.13
C GLN A 10 16.55 3.33 0.48
N PHE A 11 15.68 2.59 -0.19
CA PHE A 11 14.45 3.14 -0.77
C PHE A 11 13.56 3.74 0.32
N CYS A 12 13.27 2.99 1.40
CA CYS A 12 12.40 3.45 2.48
C CYS A 12 12.93 4.74 3.13
N ASN A 13 14.22 4.79 3.46
CA ASN A 13 14.83 5.96 4.07
C ASN A 13 14.74 7.19 3.16
N LYS A 14 14.98 7.03 1.85
CA LYS A 14 14.85 8.12 0.88
C LYS A 14 13.41 8.56 0.70
N ALA A 15 12.48 7.62 0.52
CA ALA A 15 11.06 7.92 0.33
C ALA A 15 10.51 8.74 1.51
N LYS A 16 10.86 8.38 2.75
CA LYS A 16 10.45 9.13 3.94
C LYS A 16 10.96 10.56 3.95
N VAL A 17 12.22 10.79 3.59
CA VAL A 17 12.79 12.14 3.46
C VAL A 17 12.11 12.94 2.34
N VAL A 18 11.92 12.33 1.17
CA VAL A 18 11.34 12.99 -0.01
C VAL A 18 9.88 13.39 0.22
N PHE A 19 9.11 12.53 0.87
CA PHE A 19 7.71 12.81 1.21
C PHE A 19 7.56 13.66 2.48
N GLY A 20 8.63 13.84 3.26
CA GLY A 20 8.60 14.57 4.53
C GLY A 20 7.83 13.83 5.63
N ASP A 21 7.77 12.50 5.53
CA ASP A 21 7.08 11.63 6.46
C ASP A 21 7.95 11.28 7.68
N HIS A 22 7.30 11.08 8.83
CA HIS A 22 7.96 10.48 9.99
C HIS A 22 8.37 9.02 9.71
N ASP A 23 9.61 8.65 10.07
CA ASP A 23 10.15 7.32 9.85
C ASP A 23 9.80 6.33 10.98
N SER A 24 8.50 6.02 11.11
CA SER A 24 8.05 4.97 12.02
C SER A 24 8.58 3.59 11.62
N PHE A 25 8.79 3.33 10.32
CA PHE A 25 9.24 2.03 9.82
C PHE A 25 10.65 1.70 10.30
N GLY A 26 11.60 2.63 10.16
CA GLY A 26 12.95 2.50 10.68
C GLY A 26 12.98 2.35 12.20
N GLN A 27 12.15 3.11 12.93
CA GLN A 27 12.04 3.03 14.39
C GLN A 27 11.61 1.66 14.91
N HIS A 28 10.82 0.91 14.12
CA HIS A 28 10.35 -0.44 14.48
C HIS A 28 11.21 -1.56 13.85
N GLY A 29 12.45 -1.26 13.48
CA GLY A 29 13.42 -2.25 13.00
C GLY A 29 13.43 -2.47 11.48
N GLY A 30 12.63 -1.71 10.73
CA GLY A 30 12.64 -1.67 9.28
C GLY A 30 12.55 -3.04 8.60
N MET A 31 13.28 -3.21 7.49
CA MET A 31 13.26 -4.46 6.72
C MET A 31 13.70 -5.67 7.56
N ALA A 32 14.70 -5.51 8.43
CA ALA A 32 15.17 -6.59 9.30
C ALA A 32 14.10 -7.01 10.34
N GLY A 33 13.32 -6.06 10.85
CA GLY A 33 12.15 -6.31 11.70
C GLY A 33 11.09 -7.13 10.97
N MET A 34 10.74 -6.73 9.75
CA MET A 34 9.80 -7.47 8.90
C MET A 34 10.31 -8.88 8.57
N SER A 35 11.60 -9.05 8.25
CA SER A 35 12.19 -10.37 8.01
C SER A 35 12.10 -11.29 9.22
N ARG A 36 12.33 -10.78 10.44
CA ARG A 36 12.16 -11.57 11.67
C ARG A 36 10.72 -12.01 11.88
N ALA A 37 9.75 -11.13 11.62
CA ALA A 37 8.33 -11.47 11.72
C ALA A 37 7.92 -12.55 10.71
N MET A 38 8.40 -12.45 9.46
CA MET A 38 8.13 -13.48 8.44
C MET A 38 8.78 -14.83 8.80
N ALA A 39 9.98 -14.84 9.39
CA ALA A 39 10.70 -16.06 9.74
C ALA A 39 10.02 -16.89 10.84
N VAL A 40 9.22 -16.27 11.71
CA VAL A 40 8.46 -16.99 12.76
C VAL A 40 7.08 -17.48 12.27
N GLY A 41 6.72 -17.17 11.02
CA GLY A 41 5.43 -17.49 10.43
C GLY A 41 4.42 -16.35 10.59
N MET A 42 3.62 -16.14 9.54
CA MET A 42 2.53 -15.16 9.50
C MET A 42 1.25 -15.81 8.96
N VAL A 43 0.10 -15.24 9.29
CA VAL A 43 -1.20 -15.67 8.79
C VAL A 43 -1.58 -14.84 7.56
N LEU A 44 -2.02 -15.50 6.48
CA LEU A 44 -2.57 -14.84 5.30
C LEU A 44 -3.98 -14.30 5.61
N VAL A 45 -4.22 -13.02 5.31
CA VAL A 45 -5.54 -12.38 5.43
C VAL A 45 -5.97 -11.86 4.06
N LEU A 46 -7.21 -12.14 3.67
CA LEU A 46 -7.86 -11.63 2.46
C LEU A 46 -9.08 -10.83 2.90
N SER A 47 -9.24 -9.60 2.42
CA SER A 47 -10.36 -8.73 2.81
C SER A 47 -10.83 -7.82 1.67
N ILE A 48 -12.06 -7.35 1.81
CA ILE A 48 -12.67 -6.26 1.05
C ILE A 48 -13.31 -5.33 2.08
N TRP A 49 -13.00 -4.03 2.00
CA TRP A 49 -13.43 -3.05 2.98
C TRP A 49 -13.38 -1.65 2.37
N ASP A 50 -14.27 -0.77 2.83
CA ASP A 50 -14.19 0.67 2.69
C ASP A 50 -13.67 1.30 3.99
N ASN A 51 -13.43 2.61 4.02
CA ASN A 51 -12.67 3.22 5.10
C ASN A 51 -13.37 4.44 5.71
N HIS A 52 -13.98 4.25 6.88
CA HIS A 52 -14.65 5.32 7.64
C HIS A 52 -13.74 6.41 8.21
N THR A 53 -12.42 6.21 8.24
CA THR A 53 -11.48 7.19 8.79
C THR A 53 -10.98 8.16 7.74
N ALA A 54 -10.73 7.67 6.53
CA ALA A 54 -10.02 8.42 5.49
C ALA A 54 -10.56 8.18 4.07
N ASN A 55 -11.73 7.55 3.92
CA ASN A 55 -12.44 7.35 2.65
C ASN A 55 -11.59 6.72 1.54
N MET A 56 -10.62 5.88 1.92
CA MET A 56 -9.62 5.25 1.04
C MET A 56 -8.69 6.23 0.29
N LEU A 57 -8.74 7.53 0.60
CA LEU A 57 -8.02 8.58 -0.12
C LEU A 57 -6.49 8.45 -0.02
N TRP A 58 -5.99 7.82 1.04
CA TRP A 58 -4.56 7.50 1.21
C TRP A 58 -4.06 6.42 0.25
N LEU A 59 -4.95 5.75 -0.48
CA LEU A 59 -4.62 4.74 -1.48
C LEU A 59 -4.77 5.29 -2.90
N ASP A 60 -5.84 6.03 -3.20
CA ASP A 60 -6.26 6.32 -4.58
C ASP A 60 -6.53 7.81 -4.91
N SER A 61 -6.29 8.72 -3.97
CA SER A 61 -6.57 10.15 -4.14
C SER A 61 -5.39 11.03 -3.67
N ASN A 62 -5.67 12.26 -3.26
CA ASN A 62 -4.72 13.19 -2.64
C ASN A 62 -4.86 13.12 -1.12
N TYR A 63 -3.79 12.75 -0.42
CA TYR A 63 -3.80 12.62 1.04
C TYR A 63 -2.47 13.06 1.69
N PRO A 64 -2.50 13.83 2.81
CA PRO A 64 -3.68 14.38 3.49
C PRO A 64 -4.46 15.40 2.66
N THR A 65 -5.77 15.51 2.87
CA THR A 65 -6.66 16.33 2.03
C THR A 65 -6.42 17.84 2.14
N ASN A 66 -5.74 18.30 3.21
CA ASN A 66 -5.35 19.68 3.43
C ASN A 66 -3.90 19.99 3.03
N ALA A 67 -3.19 19.03 2.43
CA ALA A 67 -1.80 19.23 2.02
C ALA A 67 -1.69 20.00 0.69
N ASN A 68 -0.51 20.58 0.47
CA ASN A 68 -0.19 21.19 -0.82
C ASN A 68 -0.03 20.10 -1.89
N LEU A 69 -0.90 20.12 -2.92
CA LEU A 69 -0.95 19.12 -4.00
C LEU A 69 0.35 19.03 -4.82
N ASN A 70 1.19 20.07 -4.80
CA ASN A 70 2.48 20.05 -5.50
C ASN A 70 3.60 19.36 -4.69
N LYS A 71 3.33 18.92 -3.45
CA LYS A 71 4.31 18.20 -2.66
C LYS A 71 4.41 16.73 -3.12
N PRO A 72 5.63 16.19 -3.30
CA PRO A 72 5.82 14.77 -3.54
C PRO A 72 5.15 13.91 -2.46
N GLY A 73 4.48 12.83 -2.87
CA GLY A 73 3.84 11.88 -1.95
C GLY A 73 2.38 12.19 -1.57
N ILE A 74 1.84 13.34 -2.00
CA ILE A 74 0.43 13.69 -1.75
C ILE A 74 -0.53 12.98 -2.70
N ALA A 75 -0.27 13.06 -4.01
CA ALA A 75 -1.07 12.38 -5.02
C ALA A 75 -0.71 10.89 -5.08
N ARG A 76 -1.71 10.02 -4.91
CA ARG A 76 -1.58 8.55 -4.85
C ARG A 76 -2.45 7.82 -5.87
N GLY A 77 -3.44 8.51 -6.40
CA GLY A 77 -4.23 8.09 -7.56
C GLY A 77 -5.04 9.25 -8.12
N THR A 78 -6.04 8.91 -8.94
CA THR A 78 -6.85 9.87 -9.70
C THR A 78 -8.27 10.04 -9.14
N CYS A 79 -8.63 9.32 -8.07
CA CYS A 79 -9.95 9.44 -7.46
C CYS A 79 -10.13 10.83 -6.82
N LEU A 80 -11.35 11.35 -6.86
CA LEU A 80 -11.68 12.65 -6.29
C LEU A 80 -11.50 12.63 -4.77
N THR A 81 -11.12 13.76 -4.16
CA THR A 81 -10.99 13.85 -2.69
C THR A 81 -12.33 13.73 -1.94
N THR A 82 -13.44 13.69 -2.69
CA THR A 82 -14.80 13.49 -2.19
C THR A 82 -15.31 12.07 -2.37
N SER A 83 -14.55 11.15 -2.99
CA SER A 83 -14.96 9.75 -3.16
C SER A 83 -14.76 8.94 -1.88
N GLY A 84 -15.26 7.70 -1.90
CA GLY A 84 -14.96 6.69 -0.88
C GLY A 84 -15.67 6.90 0.46
N VAL A 85 -16.65 7.80 0.53
CA VAL A 85 -17.54 7.95 1.69
C VAL A 85 -18.28 6.61 1.89
N PRO A 86 -18.13 5.91 3.03
CA PRO A 86 -18.66 4.57 3.22
C PRO A 86 -20.15 4.45 2.88
N ALA A 87 -20.98 5.34 3.42
CA ALA A 87 -22.42 5.33 3.14
C ALA A 87 -22.76 5.42 1.64
N GLU A 88 -21.99 6.16 0.85
CA GLU A 88 -22.18 6.26 -0.60
C GLU A 88 -21.69 5.01 -1.32
N VAL A 89 -20.54 4.45 -0.91
CA VAL A 89 -19.96 3.24 -1.51
C VAL A 89 -20.83 2.02 -1.21
N GLU A 90 -21.28 1.86 0.03
CA GLU A 90 -22.14 0.78 0.47
C GLU A 90 -23.49 0.77 -0.28
N GLU A 91 -24.04 1.95 -0.60
CA GLU A 91 -25.28 2.08 -1.36
C GLU A 91 -25.07 1.87 -2.86
N LEU A 92 -24.15 2.64 -3.47
CA LEU A 92 -23.97 2.70 -4.93
C LEU A 92 -23.20 1.50 -5.48
N ALA A 93 -22.35 0.88 -4.65
CA ALA A 93 -21.43 -0.17 -5.04
C ALA A 93 -21.67 -1.46 -4.22
N ALA A 94 -22.90 -1.67 -3.73
CA ALA A 94 -23.30 -2.82 -2.90
C ALA A 94 -22.96 -4.20 -3.49
N SER A 95 -22.83 -4.30 -4.83
CA SER A 95 -22.54 -5.54 -5.55
C SER A 95 -21.05 -5.75 -5.85
N VAL A 96 -20.17 -4.86 -5.38
CA VAL A 96 -18.72 -5.00 -5.61
C VAL A 96 -18.22 -6.26 -4.91
N THR A 97 -17.42 -7.02 -5.65
CA THR A 97 -16.80 -8.26 -5.17
C THR A 97 -15.34 -8.30 -5.61
N VAL A 98 -14.55 -9.06 -4.87
CA VAL A 98 -13.17 -9.39 -5.23
C VAL A 98 -12.98 -10.90 -5.21
N THR A 99 -12.39 -11.44 -6.26
CA THR A 99 -12.08 -12.87 -6.37
C THR A 99 -10.57 -13.06 -6.27
N HIS A 100 -10.12 -13.71 -5.20
CA HIS A 100 -8.73 -14.15 -5.04
C HIS A 100 -8.64 -15.64 -5.42
N SER A 101 -7.75 -16.00 -6.34
CA SER A 101 -7.59 -17.39 -6.80
C SER A 101 -6.13 -17.70 -7.14
N ASN A 102 -5.82 -18.98 -7.36
CA ASN A 102 -4.48 -19.46 -7.72
C ASN A 102 -3.36 -19.01 -6.75
N ILE A 103 -3.64 -19.07 -5.44
CA ILE A 103 -2.66 -18.75 -4.40
C ILE A 103 -1.53 -19.78 -4.43
N LYS A 104 -0.29 -19.32 -4.60
CA LYS A 104 0.92 -20.15 -4.67
C LYS A 104 2.04 -19.48 -3.86
N PHE A 105 2.83 -20.26 -3.14
CA PHE A 105 4.03 -19.82 -2.43
C PHE A 105 5.09 -20.91 -2.50
N GLY A 106 6.36 -20.53 -2.45
CA GLY A 106 7.49 -21.43 -2.63
C GLY A 106 8.75 -20.65 -2.97
N ASP A 107 9.75 -21.35 -3.51
CA ASP A 107 11.03 -20.75 -3.84
C ASP A 107 10.89 -19.67 -4.93
N ILE A 108 11.79 -18.68 -4.86
CA ILE A 108 11.82 -17.57 -5.82
C ILE A 108 11.94 -18.12 -7.25
N GLY A 109 11.06 -17.65 -8.14
CA GLY A 109 11.03 -18.08 -9.55
C GLY A 109 10.23 -19.36 -9.83
N THR A 110 9.63 -20.01 -8.82
CA THR A 110 8.89 -21.28 -9.00
C THR A 110 7.37 -21.13 -9.08
N THR A 111 6.84 -19.95 -8.72
CA THR A 111 5.40 -19.72 -8.65
C THR A 111 4.76 -19.39 -10.00
N TYR A 112 5.56 -19.15 -11.03
CA TYR A 112 5.15 -18.91 -12.42
C TYR A 112 6.16 -19.55 -13.40
N SER A 113 5.81 -19.61 -14.68
CA SER A 113 6.74 -19.98 -15.76
C SER A 113 6.87 -18.83 -16.76
N GLY A 114 8.04 -18.69 -17.37
CA GLY A 114 8.27 -17.82 -18.52
C GLY A 114 9.05 -18.59 -19.57
N THR A 115 8.60 -18.53 -20.82
CA THR A 115 9.43 -18.91 -21.96
C THR A 115 10.03 -17.62 -22.50
N VAL A 116 11.35 -17.58 -22.63
CA VAL A 116 12.08 -16.47 -23.27
C VAL A 116 11.93 -16.55 -24.79
#